data_AF-A0A4Y7QJP5-F1
#
_entry.id   AF-A0A4Y7QJP5-F1
#
_cell.length_a   1.000
_cell.length_b   1.000
_cell.length_c   1.000
_cell.angle_alpha   90.00
_cell.angle_beta   90.00
_cell.angle_gamma   90.00
#
_symmetry.space_group_name_H-M   'P 1'
#
loop_
_entity.id
_entity.type
_entity.pdbx_description
1 polymer ?
#
loop_
_entity_poly.entity_id
_entity_poly.type
_entity_poly.pdbx_seq_one_letter_code
_entity_poly.pdbx_strand_id
1 'polypeptide(L)'
;MSTFYDKPVSQYKDKTITAIRLFGSAIPASNVFHWCLSLTLDEVESFIIVDPTPTVDLKIVVMMSTGSYNGSPNEGGAYQTDVAQALTVSDLKALIMEKKRDRYKLDDSGSGCRYWCQIVLGDLEDGGFVTPGTTAQFLTTIDALAAKNPEGFPLPVRKGTFY
;
A
#
# COMPACT_ATOMS: atom_id res chain seq x y z
N MET A 1 -6.50 4.20 21.33
CA MET A 1 -7.14 3.38 20.28
C MET A 1 -6.03 2.84 19.39
N SER A 2 -6.05 1.56 19.03
CA SER A 2 -5.04 0.99 18.13
C SER A 2 -5.23 1.56 16.72
N THR A 3 -4.15 2.05 16.11
CA THR A 3 -4.08 2.54 14.72
C THR A 3 -3.72 1.42 13.73
N PHE A 4 -3.51 0.21 14.26
CA PHE A 4 -3.09 -0.96 13.51
C PHE A 4 -3.95 -2.16 13.91
N TYR A 5 -4.39 -2.96 12.92
CA TYR A 5 -5.15 -4.18 13.14
C TYR A 5 -4.60 -5.31 12.26
N ASP A 6 -4.10 -6.37 12.90
CA ASP A 6 -3.35 -7.44 12.23
C ASP A 6 -3.65 -8.83 12.81
N LYS A 7 -4.66 -8.97 13.67
CA LYS A 7 -5.02 -10.26 14.29
C LYS A 7 -5.08 -11.44 13.31
N PRO A 8 -5.68 -11.31 12.10
CA PRO A 8 -5.76 -12.40 11.12
C PRO A 8 -4.42 -12.82 10.52
N VAL A 9 -3.39 -11.96 10.58
CA VAL A 9 -2.09 -12.22 9.95
C VAL A 9 -0.97 -12.51 10.95
N SER A 10 -1.27 -12.51 12.25
CA SER A 10 -0.29 -12.73 13.32
C SER A 10 0.51 -14.03 13.19
N GLN A 11 -0.07 -15.07 12.60
CA GLN A 11 0.60 -16.34 12.29
C GLN A 11 1.66 -16.25 11.19
N TYR A 12 1.66 -15.18 10.38
CA TYR A 12 2.62 -14.94 9.29
C TYR A 12 3.68 -13.91 9.64
N LYS A 13 3.74 -13.43 10.89
CA LYS A 13 4.63 -12.34 11.31
C LYS A 13 6.11 -12.56 10.95
N ASP A 14 6.58 -13.81 11.01
CA ASP A 14 7.99 -14.17 10.75
C ASP A 14 8.22 -14.65 9.30
N LYS A 15 7.18 -14.62 8.45
CA LYS A 15 7.32 -14.99 7.04
C LYS A 15 8.02 -13.88 6.27
N THR A 16 8.95 -14.28 5.42
CA THR A 16 9.68 -13.40 4.51
C THR A 16 8.76 -12.93 3.39
N ILE A 17 8.85 -11.64 3.08
CA ILE A 17 8.20 -11.01 1.94
C ILE A 17 9.17 -11.11 0.76
N THR A 18 8.68 -11.63 -0.37
CA THR A 18 9.47 -11.81 -1.60
C THR A 18 9.19 -10.72 -2.63
N ALA A 19 7.96 -10.21 -2.65
CA ALA A 19 7.57 -9.11 -3.53
C ALA A 19 6.52 -8.22 -2.88
N ILE A 20 6.53 -6.94 -3.28
CA ILE A 20 5.59 -5.92 -2.84
C ILE A 20 4.91 -5.36 -4.08
N ARG A 21 3.58 -5.36 -4.08
CA ARG A 21 2.76 -4.80 -5.15
C ARG A 21 1.91 -3.65 -4.62
N LEU A 22 1.98 -2.49 -5.26
CA LEU A 22 1.05 -1.39 -5.08
C LEU A 22 -0.04 -1.50 -6.13
N PHE A 23 -1.31 -1.44 -5.74
CA PHE A 23 -2.42 -1.56 -6.67
C PHE A 23 -3.61 -0.71 -6.25
N GLY A 24 -4.34 -0.22 -7.25
CA GLY A 24 -5.63 0.43 -7.06
C GLY A 24 -6.76 -0.58 -7.19
N SER A 25 -7.80 -0.45 -6.36
CA SER A 25 -9.05 -1.21 -6.42
C SER A 25 -10.21 -0.25 -6.65
N ALA A 26 -11.13 -0.63 -7.55
CA ALA A 26 -12.31 0.17 -7.84
C ALA A 26 -13.22 0.25 -6.61
N ILE A 27 -13.75 1.44 -6.33
CA ILE A 27 -14.74 1.64 -5.27
C ILE A 27 -16.08 1.94 -5.97
N PRO A 28 -17.18 1.23 -5.68
CA PRO A 28 -18.46 1.45 -6.37
C PRO A 28 -19.00 2.89 -6.36
N ALA A 29 -18.56 3.70 -5.39
CA ALA A 29 -19.01 5.09 -5.20
C ALA A 29 -18.02 6.15 -5.73
N SER A 30 -16.91 5.76 -6.37
CA SER A 30 -15.85 6.69 -6.79
C SER A 30 -15.15 6.21 -8.06
N ASN A 31 -14.87 7.15 -8.98
CA ASN A 31 -14.01 6.88 -10.12
C ASN A 31 -12.52 6.83 -9.73
N VAL A 32 -12.15 7.28 -8.53
CA VAL A 32 -10.79 7.22 -7.98
C VAL A 32 -10.57 5.89 -7.27
N PHE A 33 -9.49 5.19 -7.62
CA PHE A 33 -9.13 3.91 -7.01
C PHE A 33 -8.71 4.04 -5.53
N HIS A 34 -9.08 3.06 -4.70
CA HIS A 34 -8.50 2.85 -3.37
C HIS A 34 -7.19 2.09 -3.50
N TRP A 35 -6.12 2.57 -2.89
CA TRP A 35 -4.78 1.98 -3.04
C TRP A 35 -4.35 1.22 -1.80
N CYS A 36 -3.83 0.03 -2.04
CA CYS A 36 -3.28 -0.87 -1.02
C CYS A 36 -1.93 -1.43 -1.45
N LEU A 37 -1.24 -2.07 -0.50
CA LEU A 37 -0.09 -2.94 -0.76
C LEU A 37 -0.55 -4.40 -0.70
N SER A 38 0.00 -5.27 -1.56
CA SER A 38 0.01 -6.71 -1.35
C SER A 38 1.44 -7.21 -1.15
N LEU A 39 1.60 -8.13 -0.20
CA LEU A 39 2.85 -8.76 0.17
C LEU A 39 2.80 -10.21 -0.29
N THR A 40 3.65 -10.58 -1.24
CA THR A 40 3.89 -11.97 -1.58
C THR A 40 4.81 -12.57 -0.53
N LEU A 41 4.42 -13.69 0.06
CA LEU A 41 5.20 -14.38 1.09
C LEU A 41 5.95 -15.56 0.49
N ASP A 42 7.11 -15.89 1.06
CA ASP A 42 7.83 -17.09 0.70
C ASP A 42 7.08 -18.35 1.16
N GLU A 43 7.10 -19.39 0.31
CA GLU A 43 6.51 -20.72 0.57
C GLU A 43 4.99 -20.73 0.93
N VAL A 44 4.24 -19.67 0.62
CA VAL A 44 2.80 -19.59 0.88
C VAL A 44 2.08 -19.06 -0.36
N GLU A 45 1.05 -19.76 -0.83
CA GLU A 45 0.21 -19.30 -1.96
C GLU A 45 -0.69 -18.10 -1.61
N SER A 46 -0.68 -17.67 -0.35
CA SER A 46 -1.45 -16.54 0.16
C SER A 46 -0.60 -15.28 0.18
N PHE A 47 -1.25 -14.14 -0.06
CA PHE A 47 -0.66 -12.82 0.12
C PHE A 47 -1.32 -12.09 1.29
N ILE A 48 -0.61 -11.13 1.85
CA ILE A 48 -1.15 -10.20 2.85
C ILE A 48 -1.47 -8.89 2.17
N ILE A 49 -2.66 -8.36 2.40
CA ILE A 49 -3.02 -7.00 2.03
C ILE A 49 -2.73 -6.07 3.20
N VAL A 50 -2.09 -4.94 2.91
CA VAL A 50 -1.93 -3.81 3.84
C VAL A 50 -2.76 -2.66 3.31
N ASP A 51 -3.84 -2.34 4.01
CA ASP A 51 -4.86 -1.39 3.59
C ASP A 51 -4.89 -0.18 4.56
N PRO A 52 -4.64 1.05 4.08
CA PRO A 52 -4.85 2.27 4.85
C PRO A 52 -6.35 2.63 4.87
N THR A 53 -7.13 1.88 5.64
CA THR A 53 -8.60 1.97 5.65
C THR A 53 -9.08 3.24 6.35
N PRO A 54 -9.93 4.08 5.72
CA PRO A 54 -10.45 5.28 6.35
C PRO A 54 -11.40 4.98 7.51
N THR A 55 -11.29 5.78 8.57
CA THR A 55 -12.27 5.93 9.64
C THR A 55 -13.27 7.03 9.29
N VAL A 56 -14.31 7.16 10.11
CA VAL A 56 -15.32 8.24 9.99
C VAL A 56 -14.73 9.66 10.06
N ASP A 57 -13.59 9.86 10.73
CA ASP A 57 -12.89 11.16 10.81
C ASP A 57 -11.75 11.31 9.78
N LEU A 58 -11.74 10.45 8.75
CA LEU A 58 -10.77 10.41 7.64
C LEU A 58 -9.34 10.08 8.06
N LYS A 59 -9.12 9.70 9.33
CA LYS A 59 -7.86 9.06 9.73
C LYS A 59 -7.82 7.65 9.15
N ILE A 60 -6.62 7.08 9.03
CA ILE A 60 -6.50 5.68 8.63
C ILE A 60 -6.36 4.78 9.84
N VAL A 61 -6.84 3.55 9.69
CA VAL A 61 -6.35 2.39 10.44
C VAL A 61 -5.63 1.51 9.44
N VAL A 62 -4.40 1.11 9.74
CA VAL A 62 -3.66 0.16 8.89
C VAL A 62 -4.18 -1.25 9.19
N MET A 63 -4.91 -1.80 8.23
CA MET A 63 -5.49 -3.14 8.30
C MET A 63 -4.58 -4.12 7.56
N MET A 64 -4.15 -5.18 8.24
CA MET A 64 -3.47 -6.31 7.60
C MET A 64 -4.38 -7.54 7.59
N SER A 65 -4.64 -8.08 6.40
CA SER A 65 -5.50 -9.24 6.21
C SER A 65 -4.89 -10.22 5.21
N THR A 66 -5.19 -11.50 5.34
CA THR A 66 -4.91 -12.48 4.29
C THR A 66 -5.88 -12.26 3.15
N GLY A 67 -5.36 -12.11 1.94
CA GLY A 67 -6.20 -11.99 0.75
C GLY A 67 -6.51 -13.34 0.12
N SER A 68 -7.77 -13.51 -0.30
CA SER A 68 -8.14 -14.24 -1.51
C SER A 68 -8.87 -13.24 -2.39
N TYR A 69 -8.14 -12.34 -3.04
CA TYR A 69 -8.81 -11.31 -3.82
C TYR A 69 -9.44 -11.96 -5.06
N ASN A 70 -10.77 -12.11 -5.05
CA ASN A 70 -11.59 -12.55 -6.18
C ASN A 70 -11.75 -11.46 -7.26
N GLY A 71 -11.16 -10.28 -7.05
CA GLY A 71 -10.97 -9.33 -8.14
C GLY A 71 -9.81 -9.80 -9.00
N SER A 72 -10.10 -10.00 -10.28
CA SER A 72 -9.08 -10.25 -11.30
C SER A 72 -7.87 -9.31 -11.09
N PRO A 73 -6.62 -9.75 -11.34
CA PRO A 73 -5.45 -8.88 -11.38
C PRO A 73 -5.61 -7.63 -12.27
N ASN A 74 -6.65 -7.62 -13.11
CA ASN A 74 -7.14 -6.50 -13.88
C ASN A 74 -8.31 -5.81 -13.17
N GLU A 75 -8.05 -4.72 -12.44
CA GLU A 75 -8.92 -3.52 -12.41
C GLU A 75 -8.30 -2.46 -11.47
N GLY A 76 -7.57 -1.53 -12.10
CA GLY A 76 -6.71 -0.52 -11.46
C GLY A 76 -5.23 -0.91 -11.59
N GLY A 77 -4.52 -0.28 -12.52
CA GLY A 77 -3.09 -0.53 -12.79
C GLY A 77 -2.25 -0.69 -11.53
N ALA A 78 -1.29 -1.61 -11.60
CA ALA A 78 -0.44 -2.00 -10.48
C ALA A 78 1.03 -1.83 -10.82
N TYR A 79 1.84 -1.68 -9.79
CA TYR A 79 3.29 -1.71 -9.87
C TYR A 79 3.78 -2.74 -8.86
N GLN A 80 4.72 -3.59 -9.28
CA GLN A 80 5.32 -4.61 -8.43
C GLN A 80 6.83 -4.45 -8.45
N THR A 81 7.44 -4.67 -7.29
CA THR A 81 8.89 -4.79 -7.11
C THR A 81 9.20 -6.02 -6.29
N ASP A 82 10.34 -6.63 -6.56
CA ASP A 82 10.91 -7.66 -5.70
C ASP A 82 11.60 -7.01 -4.50
N VAL A 83 11.69 -7.77 -3.41
CA VAL A 83 12.40 -7.37 -2.19
C VAL A 83 13.90 -7.63 -2.39
N ALA A 84 14.72 -6.63 -2.12
CA ALA A 84 16.18 -6.66 -2.35
C ALA A 84 16.97 -7.25 -1.15
N GLN A 85 16.39 -7.23 0.05
CA GLN A 85 17.00 -7.73 1.29
C GLN A 85 15.94 -8.36 2.18
N ALA A 86 16.31 -9.31 3.05
CA ALA A 86 15.38 -10.00 3.92
C ALA A 86 14.47 -9.01 4.69
N LEU A 87 13.16 -9.15 4.49
CA LEU A 87 12.12 -8.34 5.10
C LEU A 87 10.99 -9.28 5.52
N THR A 88 10.66 -9.32 6.81
CA THR A 88 9.50 -10.08 7.30
C THR A 88 8.24 -9.20 7.38
N VAL A 89 7.08 -9.85 7.54
CA VAL A 89 5.81 -9.17 7.83
C VAL A 89 5.91 -8.30 9.10
N SER A 90 6.59 -8.80 10.14
CA SER A 90 6.83 -8.08 11.38
C SER A 90 7.72 -6.86 11.17
N ASP A 91 8.77 -6.97 10.34
CA ASP A 91 9.68 -5.87 10.02
C ASP A 91 8.95 -4.74 9.29
N LEU A 92 8.12 -5.07 8.29
CA LEU A 92 7.31 -4.06 7.58
C LEU A 92 6.35 -3.36 8.56
N LYS A 93 5.69 -4.11 9.44
CA LYS A 93 4.82 -3.53 10.46
C LYS A 93 5.60 -2.59 11.38
N ALA A 94 6.78 -3.01 11.84
CA ALA A 94 7.65 -2.21 12.69
C ALA A 94 8.06 -0.91 11.97
N LEU A 95 8.45 -0.99 10.70
CA LEU A 95 8.79 0.16 9.87
C LEU A 95 7.64 1.18 9.80
N ILE A 96 6.42 0.71 9.50
CA ILE A 96 5.22 1.56 9.42
C ILE A 96 4.99 2.28 10.75
N MET A 97 5.10 1.57 11.87
CA MET A 97 4.87 2.13 13.21
C MET A 97 5.98 3.09 13.64
N GLU A 98 7.25 2.75 13.42
CA GLU A 98 8.41 3.56 13.77
C GLU A 98 8.41 4.89 13.02
N LYS A 99 8.08 4.85 11.71
CA LYS A 99 7.96 6.02 10.84
C LYS A 99 6.63 6.76 11.01
N LYS A 100 5.76 6.30 11.93
CA LYS A 100 4.42 6.84 12.21
C LYS A 100 3.52 6.92 10.96
N ARG A 101 3.68 5.97 10.03
CA ARG A 101 2.84 5.92 8.83
C ARG A 101 1.43 5.46 9.15
N ASP A 102 1.20 4.85 10.30
CA ASP A 102 -0.13 4.60 10.86
C ASP A 102 -0.87 5.89 11.29
N ARG A 103 -0.17 7.02 11.40
CA ARG A 103 -0.74 8.32 11.75
C ARG A 103 -0.90 9.19 10.51
N TYR A 104 -1.91 8.86 9.73
CA TYR A 104 -2.20 9.56 8.50
C TYR A 104 -3.70 9.86 8.41
N LYS A 105 -4.00 11.07 7.95
CA LYS A 105 -5.36 11.52 7.67
C LYS A 105 -5.49 11.79 6.18
N LEU A 106 -6.48 11.19 5.53
CA LEU A 106 -6.82 11.46 4.14
C LEU A 106 -7.22 12.93 3.94
N ASP A 107 -7.22 13.38 2.69
CA ASP A 107 -7.75 14.72 2.37
C ASP A 107 -9.27 14.81 2.62
N ASP A 108 -9.83 16.01 2.51
CA ASP A 108 -11.25 16.25 2.79
C ASP A 108 -12.21 15.51 1.84
N SER A 109 -11.70 14.95 0.72
CA SER A 109 -12.47 14.09 -0.19
C SER A 109 -12.37 12.60 0.15
N GLY A 110 -11.68 12.25 1.24
CA GLY A 110 -11.37 10.85 1.60
C GLY A 110 -10.36 10.20 0.66
N SER A 111 -9.52 10.99 -0.02
CA SER A 111 -8.47 10.51 -0.91
C SER A 111 -7.08 10.65 -0.29
N GLY A 112 -6.11 9.92 -0.84
CA GLY A 112 -4.71 10.00 -0.41
C GLY A 112 -4.08 8.66 -0.03
N CYS A 113 -4.80 7.55 -0.17
CA CYS A 113 -4.26 6.20 0.01
C CYS A 113 -3.11 5.90 -0.98
N ARG A 114 -3.16 6.41 -2.23
CA ARG A 114 -2.04 6.26 -3.18
C ARG A 114 -0.78 6.97 -2.68
N TYR A 115 -0.94 8.19 -2.17
CA TYR A 115 0.19 8.93 -1.59
C TYR A 115 0.75 8.21 -0.36
N TRP A 116 -0.11 7.65 0.48
CA TRP A 116 0.34 6.82 1.60
C TRP A 116 1.17 5.62 1.13
N CYS A 117 0.69 4.85 0.14
CA CYS A 117 1.42 3.71 -0.43
C CYS A 117 2.76 4.15 -1.03
N GLN A 118 2.79 5.29 -1.73
CA GLN A 118 4.02 5.88 -2.26
C GLN A 118 5.04 6.18 -1.15
N ILE A 119 4.60 6.75 -0.02
CA ILE A 119 5.48 7.06 1.10
C ILE A 119 6.02 5.79 1.76
N VAL A 120 5.18 4.76 1.94
CA VAL A 120 5.65 3.47 2.47
C VAL A 120 6.64 2.80 1.52
N LEU A 121 6.43 2.87 0.20
CA LEU A 121 7.40 2.39 -0.80
C LEU A 121 8.73 3.16 -0.71
N GLY A 122 8.68 4.48 -0.53
CA GLY A 122 9.86 5.30 -0.29
C GLY A 122 10.60 4.93 0.99
N ASP A 123 9.89 4.69 2.10
CA ASP A 123 10.51 4.24 3.35
C ASP A 123 11.19 2.86 3.20
N LEU A 124 10.62 1.97 2.38
CA LEU A 124 11.21 0.67 2.05
C LEU A 124 12.47 0.82 1.20
N GLU A 125 12.46 1.73 0.22
CA GLU A 125 13.61 2.05 -0.61
C GLU A 125 14.75 2.69 0.19
N ASP A 126 14.43 3.66 1.04
CA ASP A 126 15.39 4.31 1.95
C ASP A 126 16.00 3.32 2.96
N GLY A 127 15.22 2.32 3.37
CA GLY A 127 15.68 1.20 4.21
C GLY A 127 16.49 0.15 3.47
N GLY A 128 16.60 0.25 2.13
CA GLY A 128 17.29 -0.73 1.28
C GLY A 128 16.54 -2.06 1.11
N PHE A 129 15.27 -2.12 1.51
CA PHE A 129 14.43 -3.32 1.37
C PHE A 129 13.96 -3.55 -0.07
N VAL A 130 13.98 -2.51 -0.90
CA VAL A 130 13.78 -2.58 -2.35
C VAL A 130 14.91 -1.83 -3.06
N THR A 131 15.10 -2.10 -4.35
CA THR A 131 16.21 -1.53 -5.13
C THR A 131 16.08 0.00 -5.26
N PRO A 132 17.17 0.78 -5.17
CA PRO A 132 17.13 2.21 -5.46
C PRO A 132 16.59 2.52 -6.87
N GLY A 133 15.71 3.52 -6.97
CA GLY A 133 14.94 3.86 -8.16
C GLY A 133 13.51 3.29 -8.23
N THR A 134 13.14 2.38 -7.32
CA THR A 134 11.81 1.76 -7.24
C THR A 134 10.69 2.79 -7.11
N THR A 135 10.82 3.80 -6.23
CA THR A 135 9.77 4.82 -6.07
C THR A 135 9.62 5.67 -7.33
N ALA A 136 10.73 5.99 -8.01
CA ALA A 136 10.71 6.75 -9.27
C ALA A 136 10.06 5.95 -10.41
N GLN A 137 10.31 4.65 -10.49
CA GLN A 137 9.66 3.75 -11.44
C GLN A 137 8.15 3.62 -11.17
N PHE A 138 7.75 3.55 -9.90
CA PHE A 138 6.34 3.59 -9.52
C PHE A 138 5.66 4.87 -10.02
N LEU A 139 6.27 6.04 -9.78
CA LEU A 139 5.72 7.32 -10.25
C LEU A 139 5.60 7.38 -11.77
N THR A 140 6.63 6.92 -12.49
CA THR A 140 6.59 6.81 -13.97
C THR A 140 5.45 5.92 -14.45
N THR A 141 5.19 4.82 -13.72
CA THR A 141 4.06 3.92 -14.01
C THR A 141 2.72 4.61 -13.78
N ILE A 142 2.59 5.40 -12.70
CA ILE A 142 1.39 6.20 -12.43
C ILE A 142 1.15 7.24 -13.52
N ASP A 143 2.18 7.94 -14.00
CA ASP A 143 2.04 8.91 -15.09
C ASP A 143 1.52 8.25 -16.36
N ALA A 144 2.04 7.06 -16.70
CA ALA A 144 1.57 6.29 -17.86
C ALA A 144 0.13 5.79 -17.69
N LEU A 145 -0.30 5.45 -16.46
CA LEU A 145 -1.67 5.05 -16.15
C LEU A 145 -2.63 6.25 -16.18
N ALA A 146 -2.22 7.39 -15.65
CA ALA A 146 -2.98 8.63 -15.66
C ALA A 146 -3.20 9.18 -17.07
N ALA A 147 -2.22 9.02 -17.97
CA ALA A 147 -2.39 9.36 -19.37
C ALA A 147 -3.51 8.54 -20.07
N LYS A 148 -3.77 7.32 -19.58
CA LYS A 148 -4.81 6.42 -20.12
C LYS A 148 -6.15 6.55 -19.39
N ASN A 149 -6.12 6.83 -18.08
CA ASN A 149 -7.30 6.96 -17.22
C ASN A 149 -7.10 8.08 -16.18
N PRO A 150 -7.25 9.36 -16.58
CA PRO A 150 -6.96 10.49 -15.70
C PRO A 150 -7.92 10.58 -14.50
N GLU A 151 -9.16 10.09 -14.63
CA GLU A 151 -10.13 10.07 -13.53
C GLU A 151 -9.76 9.05 -12.45
N GLY A 152 -9.29 7.86 -12.86
CA GLY A 152 -8.84 6.82 -11.93
C GLY A 152 -7.49 7.11 -11.28
N PHE A 153 -6.62 7.85 -11.97
CA PHE A 153 -5.29 8.20 -11.50
C PHE A 153 -5.10 9.72 -11.50
N PRO A 154 -5.82 10.48 -10.65
CA PRO A 154 -5.76 11.94 -10.68
C PRO A 154 -4.34 12.44 -10.44
N LEU A 155 -3.91 13.43 -11.25
CA LEU A 155 -2.66 14.16 -11.11
C LEU A 155 -2.95 15.66 -10.91
N PRO A 156 -2.24 16.37 -10.01
CA PRO A 156 -1.23 15.85 -9.09
C PRO A 156 -1.84 14.86 -8.08
N VAL A 157 -0.99 14.00 -7.50
CA VAL A 157 -1.45 13.03 -6.49
C VAL A 157 -2.16 13.75 -5.34
N ARG A 158 -3.36 13.27 -5.00
CA ARG A 158 -4.08 13.73 -3.81
C ARG A 158 -3.32 13.31 -2.55
N LYS A 159 -3.07 14.26 -1.66
CA LYS A 159 -2.26 14.06 -0.45
C LYS A 159 -3.11 14.30 0.78
N GLY A 160 -3.03 13.37 1.72
CA GLY A 160 -3.41 13.57 3.10
C GLY A 160 -2.28 14.18 3.93
N THR A 161 -2.43 14.14 5.24
CA THR A 161 -1.50 14.72 6.22
C THR A 161 -1.08 13.69 7.27
N PHE A 162 0.23 13.58 7.52
CA PHE A 162 0.79 12.78 8.63
C PHE A 162 0.82 13.61 9.93
N TYR A 163 0.64 12.98 11.10
CA TYR A 163 0.54 13.67 12.40
C TYR A 163 1.17 12.93 13.60
#